data_AF-A0A959NNW8-F1
#
_entry.id   AF-A0A959NNW8-F1
#
_cell.length_a   1.000
_cell.length_b   1.000
_cell.length_c   1.000
_cell.angle_alpha   90.00
_cell.angle_beta   90.00
_cell.angle_gamma   90.00
#
_symmetry.space_group_name_H-M   'P 1'
#
loop_
_entity.id
_entity.type
_entity.pdbx_description
1 polymer ?
#
loop_
_entity_poly.entity_id
_entity_poly.type
_entity_poly.pdbx_seq_one_letter_code
_entity_poly.pdbx_strand_id
1 'polypeptide(L)'
;MKTLFIKNMVCKKCITIVWEELEKLGIKISSITLGRVSASYFDKDISIKKIRDALEKNGFELLLDRDAKLIEQIKKFIINLIKYREV
;
A
#
# COMPACT_ATOMS: atom_id res chain seq x y z
N MET A 1 4.56 3.92 -13.45
CA MET A 1 4.65 3.53 -12.02
C MET A 1 3.26 3.60 -11.41
N LYS A 2 2.76 2.51 -10.81
CA LYS A 2 1.45 2.50 -10.13
C LYS A 2 1.70 2.43 -8.63
N THR A 3 0.93 3.20 -7.86
CA THR A 3 1.01 3.18 -6.40
C THR A 3 -0.21 2.46 -5.84
N LEU A 4 0.03 1.44 -5.02
CA LEU A 4 -0.96 0.72 -4.25
C LEU A 4 -0.94 1.23 -2.81
N PHE A 5 -2.11 1.35 -2.21
CA PHE A 5 -2.27 1.71 -0.81
C PHE A 5 -2.84 0.52 -0.06
N ILE A 6 -2.25 0.20 1.08
CA ILE A 6 -2.57 -1.02 1.82
C ILE A 6 -2.83 -0.65 3.27
N LYS A 7 -3.99 -1.03 3.78
CA LYS A 7 -4.39 -0.85 5.18
C LYS A 7 -3.95 -2.05 6.02
N ASN A 8 -3.87 -1.87 7.34
CA ASN A 8 -3.42 -2.85 8.33
C ASN A 8 -1.92 -3.20 8.29
N MET A 9 -1.09 -2.43 7.57
CA MET A 9 0.37 -2.50 7.74
C MET A 9 0.78 -1.66 8.94
N VAL A 10 1.27 -2.30 10.01
CA VAL A 10 1.58 -1.64 11.29
C VAL A 10 3.04 -1.76 11.72
N CYS A 11 3.82 -2.63 11.10
CA CYS A 11 5.23 -2.83 11.46
C CYS A 11 6.12 -3.14 10.24
N LYS A 12 7.44 -3.14 10.45
CA LYS A 12 8.42 -3.49 9.42
C LYS A 12 8.25 -4.92 8.88
N LYS A 13 7.75 -5.87 9.69
CA LYS A 13 7.46 -7.23 9.20
C LYS A 13 6.32 -7.25 8.17
N CYS A 14 5.33 -6.37 8.29
CA CYS A 14 4.26 -6.25 7.29
C CYS A 14 4.82 -5.85 5.92
N ILE A 15 5.87 -5.02 5.89
CA ILE A 15 6.53 -4.60 4.66
C ILE A 15 7.12 -5.81 3.93
N THR A 16 7.85 -6.67 4.65
CA THR A 16 8.46 -7.88 4.08
C THR A 16 7.40 -8.83 3.54
N ILE A 17 6.35 -9.11 4.32
CA ILE A 17 5.27 -10.02 3.89
C ILE A 17 4.58 -9.49 2.63
N VAL A 18 4.22 -8.20 2.60
CA VAL A 18 3.59 -7.59 1.42
C VAL A 18 4.52 -7.59 0.21
N TRP A 19 5.82 -7.39 0.41
CA TRP A 19 6.79 -7.49 -0.68
C TRP A 19 6.75 -8.88 -1.30
N GLU A 20 6.93 -9.92 -0.48
CA GLU A 20 6.96 -11.31 -0.93
C GLU A 20 5.67 -11.72 -1.65
N GLU A 21 4.50 -11.36 -1.12
CA GLU A 21 3.22 -11.70 -1.74
C GLU A 21 3.02 -11.04 -3.11
N LEU A 22 3.42 -9.78 -3.25
CA LEU A 22 3.33 -9.07 -4.53
C LEU A 22 4.38 -9.57 -5.54
N GLU A 23 5.58 -9.93 -5.07
CA GLU A 23 6.64 -10.47 -5.93
C GLU A 23 6.29 -11.88 -6.44
N LYS A 24 5.65 -12.73 -5.63
CA LYS A 24 5.08 -14.03 -6.06
C LYS A 24 4.04 -13.89 -7.16
N LEU A 25 3.35 -12.75 -7.22
CA LEU A 25 2.40 -12.43 -8.28
C LEU A 25 3.08 -11.87 -9.54
N GLY A 26 4.41 -11.73 -9.56
CA GLY A 26 5.18 -11.17 -10.67
C GLY A 26 5.20 -9.64 -10.71
N ILE A 27 4.79 -8.98 -9.62
CA ILE A 27 4.78 -7.51 -9.54
C ILE A 27 6.17 -7.04 -9.12
N LYS A 28 6.84 -6.25 -9.97
CA LYS A 28 8.09 -5.60 -9.57
C LYS A 28 7.81 -4.36 -8.74
N ILE A 29 8.30 -4.38 -7.51
CA ILE A 29 8.17 -3.28 -6.55
C ILE A 29 9.38 -2.35 -6.71
N SER A 30 9.14 -1.05 -6.86
CA SER A 30 10.20 -0.05 -6.85
C SER A 30 10.55 0.41 -5.43
N SER A 31 9.53 0.56 -4.58
CA SER A 31 9.71 0.98 -3.19
C SER A 31 8.48 0.62 -2.37
N ILE A 32 8.69 0.29 -1.10
CA ILE A 32 7.61 -0.01 -0.15
C ILE A 32 7.83 0.76 1.15
N THR A 33 6.75 1.29 1.69
CA THR A 33 6.70 1.99 2.98
C THR A 33 5.41 1.60 3.70
N LEU A 34 5.31 1.88 5.00
CA LEU A 34 4.06 1.67 5.74
C LEU A 34 2.89 2.40 5.05
N GLY A 35 1.84 1.64 4.77
CA GLY A 35 0.66 2.05 4.02
C GLY A 35 0.78 2.17 2.49
N ARG A 36 1.97 2.02 1.88
CA ARG A 36 2.17 2.37 0.46
C ARG A 36 3.21 1.51 -0.26
N VAL A 37 2.82 0.95 -1.40
CA VAL A 37 3.70 0.24 -2.34
C VAL A 37 3.75 0.99 -3.66
N SER A 38 4.94 1.27 -4.16
CA SER A 38 5.15 1.75 -5.52
C SER A 38 5.66 0.60 -6.35
N ALA A 39 4.92 0.25 -7.40
CA ALA A 39 5.28 -0.81 -8.32
C ALA A 39 5.75 -0.20 -9.66
N SER A 40 6.92 -0.68 -10.10
CA SER A 40 7.54 -0.31 -11.37
C SER A 40 6.89 -1.02 -12.54
N TYR A 41 6.42 -2.25 -12.34
CA TYR A 41 5.80 -3.07 -13.37
C TYR A 41 4.61 -3.87 -12.84
N PHE A 42 3.52 -3.86 -13.60
CA PHE A 42 2.41 -4.80 -13.49
C PHE A 42 2.38 -5.58 -14.78
N ASP A 43 2.40 -6.90 -14.69
CA ASP A 43 2.00 -7.70 -15.83
C ASP A 43 0.53 -7.34 -16.17
N LYS A 44 0.26 -7.13 -17.46
CA LYS A 44 -1.04 -6.62 -17.93
C LYS A 44 -2.18 -7.59 -17.59
N ASP A 45 -1.85 -8.86 -17.37
CA ASP A 45 -2.79 -9.94 -17.04
C ASP A 45 -3.02 -10.12 -15.52
N ILE A 46 -2.35 -9.36 -14.66
CA ILE A 46 -2.59 -9.43 -13.21
C ILE A 46 -3.86 -8.65 -12.87
N SER A 47 -4.93 -9.41 -12.63
CA SER A 47 -6.17 -8.85 -12.10
C SER A 47 -5.97 -8.28 -10.69
N ILE A 48 -6.54 -7.09 -10.46
CA ILE A 48 -6.63 -6.46 -9.14
C ILE A 48 -7.21 -7.41 -8.08
N LYS A 49 -8.10 -8.32 -8.49
CA LYS A 49 -8.68 -9.33 -7.61
C LYS A 49 -7.61 -10.25 -7.02
N LYS A 50 -6.66 -10.74 -7.84
CA LYS A 50 -5.56 -11.59 -7.37
C LYS A 50 -4.67 -10.88 -6.34
N ILE A 51 -4.42 -9.59 -6.55
CA ILE A 51 -3.65 -8.76 -5.61
C ILE A 51 -4.39 -8.65 -4.29
N ARG A 52 -5.70 -8.36 -4.33
CA ARG A 52 -6.53 -8.29 -3.12
C ARG A 52 -6.52 -9.62 -2.38
N ASP A 53 -6.76 -10.73 -3.07
CA ASP A 53 -6.83 -12.07 -2.46
C ASP A 53 -5.51 -12.46 -1.78
N ALA A 54 -4.35 -12.12 -2.36
CA ALA A 54 -3.03 -12.38 -1.76
C ALA A 54 -2.79 -11.54 -0.49
N LEU A 55 -3.24 -10.29 -0.49
CA LEU A 55 -3.13 -9.39 0.65
C LEU A 55 -4.08 -9.76 1.79
N GLU A 56 -5.33 -10.11 1.47
CA GLU A 56 -6.37 -10.47 2.46
C GLU A 56 -6.01 -11.73 3.24
N LYS A 57 -5.34 -12.72 2.61
CA LYS A 57 -4.82 -13.91 3.29
C LYS A 57 -3.89 -13.59 4.46
N ASN A 58 -3.24 -12.43 4.42
CA ASN A 58 -2.32 -11.95 5.45
C ASN A 58 -2.92 -10.83 6.31
N GLY A 59 -4.25 -10.60 6.22
CA GLY A 59 -4.96 -9.57 6.98
C GLY A 59 -4.80 -8.14 6.45
N PHE A 60 -4.24 -7.98 5.24
CA PHE A 60 -4.05 -6.69 4.60
C PHE A 60 -5.21 -6.36 3.65
N GLU A 61 -5.54 -5.08 3.55
CA GLU A 61 -6.65 -4.62 2.69
C GLU A 61 -6.11 -3.67 1.62
N LEU A 62 -6.38 -3.98 0.35
CA LEU A 62 -5.99 -3.11 -0.78
C LEU A 62 -6.99 -1.97 -0.95
N LEU A 63 -6.52 -0.74 -0.74
CA LEU A 63 -7.32 0.47 -0.93
C LEU A 63 -7.36 0.82 -2.42
N LEU A 64 -8.49 0.51 -3.06
CA LEU A 64 -8.73 0.78 -4.48
C LEU A 64 -9.55 2.04 -4.72
N ASP A 65 -10.22 2.53 -3.68
CA ASP A 65 -11.16 3.63 -3.83
C ASP A 65 -10.46 4.99 -3.76
N ARG A 66 -10.84 5.89 -4.68
CA ARG A 66 -10.29 7.25 -4.74
C ARG A 66 -10.59 8.00 -3.45
N ASP A 67 -11.74 7.71 -2.84
CA ASP A 67 -12.18 8.31 -1.59
C ASP A 67 -11.34 7.84 -0.40
N ALA A 68 -11.00 6.55 -0.34
CA ALA A 68 -10.08 6.03 0.67
C ALA A 68 -8.68 6.64 0.55
N LYS A 69 -8.21 6.84 -0.69
CA LYS A 69 -6.93 7.52 -0.96
C LYS A 69 -6.96 9.00 -0.55
N LEU A 70 -8.07 9.70 -0.81
CA LEU A 70 -8.26 11.10 -0.42
C LEU A 70 -8.28 11.24 1.11
N ILE A 71 -9.02 10.37 1.81
CA ILE A 71 -9.09 10.34 3.27
C ILE A 71 -7.69 10.15 3.89
N GLU A 72 -6.90 9.21 3.38
CA GLU A 72 -5.54 8.99 3.90
C GLU A 72 -4.57 10.15 3.62
N GLN A 73 -4.75 10.87 2.50
CA GLN A 73 -3.99 12.09 2.24
C GLN A 73 -4.36 13.20 3.23
N ILE A 74 -5.65 13.39 3.51
CA ILE A 74 -6.14 14.38 4.47
C ILE A 74 -5.60 14.09 5.87
N LYS A 75 -5.68 12.83 6.33
CA LYS A 75 -5.14 12.44 7.64
C LYS A 75 -3.65 12.72 7.77
N LYS A 76 -2.84 12.37 6.75
CA LYS A 76 -1.40 12.68 6.73
C LYS A 76 -1.11 14.17 6.78
N PHE A 77 -1.91 14.97 6.07
CA PHE A 77 -1.78 16.42 6.09
C PHE A 77 -2.06 17.01 7.49
N ILE A 78 -3.10 16.55 8.17
CA ILE A 78 -3.44 16.98 9.53
C ILE A 78 -2.33 16.62 10.52
N ILE A 79 -1.82 15.38 10.48
CA ILE A 79 -0.71 14.95 11.35
C ILE A 79 0.51 15.84 11.13
N ASN A 80 0.87 16.11 9.87
CA ASN A 80 2.00 16.99 9.56
C ASN A 80 1.79 18.42 10.06
N LEU A 81 0.57 18.96 9.94
CA LEU A 81 0.25 20.30 10.45
C LEU A 81 0.36 20.40 11.97
N ILE A 82 -0.13 19.41 12.71
CA ILE A 82 -0.02 19.38 14.18
C ILE A 82 1.45 19.31 14.57
N LYS A 83 2.21 18.42 13.94
CA LYS A 83 3.64 18.25 14.19
C LYS A 83 4.47 19.51 13.90
N TYR A 84 3.98 20.38 13.01
CA TYR A 84 4.62 21.66 12.68
C TYR A 84 4.27 22.79 13.67
N ARG A 85 3.21 22.64 14.49
CA ARG A 85 2.79 23.64 15.50
C ARG A 85 3.31 23.38 16.91
N GLU A 86 3.93 22.24 17.16
CA GLU A 86 4.56 21.90 18.45
C GLU A 86 6.05 22.30 18.53
N VAL A 87 6.50 23.20 17.65
CA VAL A 87 7.84 23.81 17.65
C VAL A 87 7.73 25.30 17.90
#